data_AF-A0A3M1Z1Q4-F1
#
_entry.id   AF-A0A3M1Z1Q4-F1
#
_cell.length_a   1.000
_cell.length_b   1.000
_cell.length_c   1.000
_cell.angle_alpha   90.00
_cell.angle_beta   90.00
_cell.angle_gamma   90.00
#
_symmetry.space_group_name_H-M   'P 1'
#
loop_
_entity.id
_entity.type
_entity.pdbx_description
1 polymer ?
#
loop_
_entity_poly.entity_id
_entity_poly.type
_entity_poly.pdbx_seq_one_letter_code
_entity_poly.pdbx_strand_id
1 'polypeptide(L)'
;MGLCKKCGSEVNGKYCSNCGHPYKTERISRKYVLNELWDIINFHKGIFYTIKELLIRPGTVIKEFLREDRTRLVKPISFIIICSLFYMFVNQVLHFEDSYFKVKGPNENTLTQWVQNNYGYANIFLGFFIAFWIKLLFRKYEFNFYENLIMLFYVMGINMLILAAFGTIETLFHFSVMQIG
;
A
#
# COMPACT_ATOMS: atom_id res chain seq x y z
N MET A 1 24.51 -26.38 -0.79
CA MET A 1 24.88 -25.18 -0.01
C MET A 1 24.64 -23.97 -0.88
N GLY A 2 24.00 -22.93 -0.34
CA GLY A 2 23.84 -21.66 -1.04
C GLY A 2 24.31 -20.52 -0.14
N LEU A 3 24.66 -19.40 -0.76
CA LEU A 3 25.10 -18.20 -0.06
C LEU A 3 23.88 -17.43 0.48
N CYS A 4 24.00 -16.84 1.66
CA CYS A 4 22.98 -15.99 2.23
C CYS A 4 22.81 -14.72 1.38
N LYS A 5 21.57 -14.38 0.99
CA LYS A 5 21.27 -13.16 0.24
C LYS A 5 21.67 -11.86 0.96
N LYS A 6 21.78 -11.89 2.29
CA LYS A 6 22.07 -10.70 3.11
C LYS A 6 23.54 -10.53 3.45
N CYS A 7 24.24 -11.60 3.83
CA CYS A 7 25.64 -11.52 4.32
C CYS A 7 26.64 -12.33 3.48
N GLY A 8 26.19 -13.05 2.45
CA GLY A 8 27.07 -13.85 1.60
C GLY A 8 27.68 -15.08 2.27
N SER A 9 27.42 -15.36 3.55
CA SER A 9 27.94 -16.56 4.22
C SER A 9 27.25 -17.83 3.69
N GLU A 10 27.93 -18.97 3.76
CA GLU A 10 27.30 -20.25 3.44
C GLU A 10 26.13 -20.55 4.40
N VAL A 11 25.02 -21.03 3.82
CA VAL A 11 23.83 -21.42 4.58
C VAL A 11 23.57 -22.90 4.37
N ASN A 12 23.56 -23.63 5.48
CA ASN A 12 23.31 -25.08 5.55
C ASN A 12 21.95 -25.42 6.22
N GLY A 13 21.03 -24.45 6.33
CA GLY A 13 19.72 -24.63 6.98
C GLY A 13 18.65 -23.68 6.45
N LYS A 14 17.49 -23.61 7.13
CA LYS A 14 16.40 -22.69 6.77
C LYS A 14 16.73 -21.22 7.04
N TYR A 15 17.66 -20.96 7.96
CA TYR A 15 18.12 -19.62 8.36
C TYR A 15 19.64 -19.56 8.33
N CYS A 16 20.18 -18.38 8.03
CA CYS A 16 21.61 -18.14 8.09
C CYS A 16 22.08 -18.04 9.54
N SER A 17 23.07 -18.85 9.92
CA SER A 17 23.63 -18.86 11.28
C SER A 17 24.35 -17.56 11.66
N ASN A 18 24.81 -16.78 10.67
CA ASN A 18 25.58 -15.56 10.90
C ASN A 18 24.69 -14.30 11.06
N CYS A 19 23.61 -14.20 10.29
CA CYS A 19 22.76 -12.99 10.27
C CYS A 19 21.28 -13.23 10.61
N GLY A 20 20.87 -14.48 10.84
CA GLY A 20 19.49 -14.86 11.12
C GLY A 20 18.52 -14.75 9.94
N HIS A 21 18.96 -14.30 8.76
CA HIS A 21 18.09 -14.14 7.59
C HIS A 21 17.65 -15.50 7.03
N PRO A 22 16.37 -15.69 6.69
CA PRO A 22 15.89 -16.93 6.09
C PRO A 22 16.56 -17.19 4.74
N TYR A 23 16.94 -18.44 4.50
CA TYR A 23 17.56 -18.87 3.24
C TYR A 23 16.59 -18.77 2.05
N LYS A 24 15.31 -19.07 2.30
CA LYS A 24 14.21 -18.88 1.35
C LYS A 24 13.12 -18.04 2.03
N THR A 25 12.75 -16.93 1.38
CA THR A 25 11.61 -16.11 1.79
C THR A 25 10.32 -16.87 1.46
N GLU A 26 9.60 -17.33 2.49
CA GLU A 26 8.32 -18.04 2.29
C GLU A 26 7.29 -17.13 1.62
N ARG A 27 6.52 -17.63 0.65
CA ARG A 27 5.49 -16.85 -0.04
C ARG A 27 4.49 -16.24 0.93
N ILE A 28 3.93 -15.09 0.54
CA ILE A 28 2.93 -14.41 1.36
C ILE A 28 1.66 -15.26 1.43
N SER A 29 1.26 -15.60 2.65
CA SER A 29 0.11 -16.44 2.96
C SER A 29 -0.85 -15.70 3.89
N ARG A 30 -2.04 -16.30 4.11
CA ARG A 30 -3.02 -15.77 5.07
C ARG A 30 -2.41 -15.52 6.45
N LYS A 31 -1.53 -16.43 6.90
CA LYS A 31 -0.86 -16.32 8.20
C LYS A 31 0.01 -15.06 8.29
N TYR A 32 0.68 -14.70 7.21
CA TYR A 32 1.48 -13.47 7.16
C TYR A 32 0.59 -12.24 7.34
N VAL A 33 -0.50 -12.14 6.56
CA VAL A 33 -1.45 -11.00 6.65
C VAL A 33 -2.06 -10.90 8.06
N LEU A 34 -2.43 -12.03 8.67
CA LEU A 34 -2.94 -12.04 10.04
C LEU A 34 -1.89 -11.62 11.06
N ASN A 35 -0.66 -12.13 10.97
CA ASN A 35 0.42 -11.73 11.87
C ASN A 35 0.73 -10.23 11.74
N GLU A 36 0.67 -9.71 10.52
CA GLU A 36 0.87 -8.29 10.26
C GLU A 36 -0.23 -7.44 10.90
N LEU A 37 -1.49 -7.87 10.88
CA LEU A 37 -2.59 -7.22 11.59
C LEU A 37 -2.34 -7.15 13.11
N TRP A 38 -1.81 -8.22 13.70
CA TRP A 38 -1.46 -8.24 15.14
C TRP A 38 -0.29 -7.31 15.46
N ASP A 39 0.67 -7.19 14.55
CA ASP A 39 1.87 -6.37 14.73
C ASP A 39 1.67 -4.88 14.36
N ILE A 40 0.46 -4.42 14.03
CA ILE A 40 0.20 -3.02 13.58
C ILE A 40 0.72 -1.98 14.57
N ILE A 41 0.69 -2.29 15.87
CA ILE A 41 1.05 -1.38 16.96
C ILE A 41 2.56 -1.08 17.00
N ASN A 42 3.41 -1.91 16.37
CA ASN A 42 4.83 -1.65 16.30
C ASN A 42 5.13 -0.56 15.26
N PHE A 43 5.23 0.68 15.73
CA PHE A 43 5.53 1.84 14.89
C PHE A 43 6.92 1.69 14.24
N HIS A 44 6.96 1.54 12.92
CA HIS A 44 8.19 1.25 12.18
C HIS A 44 8.88 2.54 11.69
N LYS A 45 10.14 2.75 12.12
CA LYS A 45 11.06 3.74 11.55
C LYS A 45 11.33 3.35 10.08
N GLY A 46 10.78 4.11 9.12
CA GLY A 46 11.00 3.82 7.69
C GLY A 46 9.90 4.25 6.72
N ILE A 47 8.83 4.91 7.19
CA ILE A 47 7.72 5.34 6.31
C ILE A 47 8.18 6.23 5.16
N PHE A 48 9.03 7.23 5.44
CA PHE A 48 9.59 8.12 4.41
C PHE A 48 10.44 7.38 3.39
N TYR A 49 11.23 6.40 3.84
CA TYR A 49 12.01 5.54 2.96
C TYR A 49 11.10 4.73 2.03
N THR A 50 10.05 4.13 2.58
CA THR A 50 9.05 3.36 1.82
C THR A 50 8.35 4.22 0.77
N ILE A 51 7.92 5.43 1.15
CA ILE A 51 7.29 6.38 0.22
C ILE A 51 8.24 6.73 -0.92
N LYS A 52 9.48 7.13 -0.59
CA LYS A 52 10.49 7.50 -1.60
C LYS A 52 10.76 6.37 -2.58
N GLU A 53 10.97 5.16 -2.08
CA GLU A 53 11.28 4.00 -2.91
C GLU A 53 10.11 3.60 -3.82
N LEU A 54 8.87 3.67 -3.31
CA LEU A 54 7.67 3.39 -4.08
C LEU A 54 7.40 4.46 -5.15
N LEU A 55 7.78 5.72 -4.93
CA LEU A 55 7.64 6.78 -5.94
C LEU A 55 8.70 6.68 -7.04
N ILE A 56 9.94 6.31 -6.70
CA ILE A 56 11.06 6.27 -7.67
C ILE A 56 11.07 4.96 -8.48
N ARG A 57 10.84 3.82 -7.82
CA ARG A 57 10.98 2.49 -8.45
C ARG A 57 9.97 1.45 -7.92
N PRO A 58 8.65 1.69 -8.07
CA PRO A 58 7.60 0.88 -7.45
C PRO A 58 7.69 -0.61 -7.81
N GLY A 59 7.85 -0.93 -9.10
CA GLY A 59 7.87 -2.33 -9.56
C GLY A 59 9.06 -3.13 -8.99
N THR A 60 10.25 -2.52 -8.95
CA THR A 60 11.46 -3.15 -8.45
C THR A 60 11.38 -3.40 -6.95
N VAL A 61 11.00 -2.38 -6.19
CA VAL A 61 10.98 -2.48 -4.72
C VAL A 61 9.90 -3.43 -4.21
N ILE A 62 8.74 -3.48 -4.88
CA ILE A 62 7.69 -4.45 -4.58
C ILE A 62 8.17 -5.88 -4.88
N LYS A 63 8.87 -6.09 -6.00
CA LYS A 63 9.40 -7.42 -6.34
C LYS A 63 10.45 -7.88 -5.34
N GLU A 64 11.35 -6.99 -4.91
CA GLU A 64 12.30 -7.24 -3.81
C GLU A 64 11.57 -7.58 -2.51
N PHE A 65 10.52 -6.85 -2.15
CA PHE A 65 9.71 -7.14 -0.97
C PHE A 65 9.05 -8.53 -1.02
N LEU A 66 8.50 -8.92 -2.17
CA LEU A 66 7.83 -10.21 -2.33
C LEU A 66 8.82 -11.39 -2.29
N ARG A 67 9.99 -11.25 -2.92
CA ARG A 67 10.90 -12.38 -3.25
C ARG A 67 12.23 -12.40 -2.49
N GLU A 68 12.64 -11.28 -1.91
CA GLU A 68 13.97 -11.11 -1.32
C GLU A 68 13.86 -10.72 0.15
N ASP A 69 13.61 -9.45 0.44
CA ASP A 69 13.71 -8.89 1.79
C ASP A 69 12.49 -8.02 2.15
N ARG A 70 11.74 -8.48 3.16
CA ARG A 70 10.54 -7.80 3.68
C ARG A 70 10.84 -6.74 4.73
N THR A 71 12.08 -6.65 5.19
CA THR A 71 12.45 -5.75 6.30
C THR A 71 12.74 -4.32 5.84
N ARG A 72 12.93 -4.11 4.52
CA ARG A 72 13.27 -2.81 3.93
C ARG A 72 12.09 -1.85 3.85
N LEU A 73 10.88 -2.37 3.60
CA LEU A 73 9.67 -1.57 3.50
C LEU A 73 8.84 -1.70 4.76
N VAL A 74 8.09 -0.64 5.07
CA VAL A 74 7.03 -0.71 6.07
C VAL A 74 6.01 -1.75 5.64
N LYS A 75 5.54 -2.53 6.62
CA LYS A 75 4.51 -3.55 6.47
C LYS A 75 3.28 -2.99 5.70
N PRO A 76 2.84 -3.61 4.60
CA PRO A 76 1.78 -3.10 3.71
C PRO A 76 0.49 -2.64 4.40
N ILE A 77 0.00 -3.38 5.39
CA ILE A 77 -1.23 -3.07 6.13
C ILE A 77 -1.02 -1.85 7.03
N SER A 78 0.09 -1.81 7.76
CA SER A 78 0.47 -0.62 8.54
C SER A 78 0.63 0.59 7.64
N PHE A 79 1.24 0.41 6.46
CA PHE A 79 1.45 1.46 5.48
C PHE A 79 0.13 2.09 5.02
N ILE A 80 -0.84 1.29 4.56
CA ILE A 80 -2.13 1.81 4.10
C ILE A 80 -2.94 2.46 5.22
N ILE A 81 -2.91 1.92 6.44
CA ILE A 81 -3.58 2.53 7.60
C ILE A 81 -2.99 3.90 7.90
N ILE A 82 -1.68 4.02 7.96
CA ILE A 82 -0.99 5.30 8.21
C ILE A 82 -1.32 6.31 7.10
N CYS A 83 -1.25 5.90 5.83
CA CYS A 83 -1.57 6.77 4.70
C CYS A 83 -3.03 7.21 4.72
N SER A 84 -3.96 6.31 5.05
CA SER A 84 -5.40 6.62 5.17
C SER A 84 -5.68 7.60 6.30
N LEU A 85 -5.06 7.40 7.48
CA LEU A 85 -5.22 8.31 8.61
C LEU A 85 -4.63 9.68 8.31
N PHE A 86 -3.45 9.73 7.68
CA PHE A 86 -2.83 10.97 7.24
C PHE A 86 -3.71 11.71 6.24
N TYR A 87 -4.18 11.02 5.20
CA TYR A 87 -5.08 11.60 4.20
C TYR A 87 -6.36 12.16 4.84
N MET A 88 -7.01 11.38 5.73
CA MET A 88 -8.23 11.81 6.42
C MET A 88 -7.98 13.04 7.30
N PHE A 89 -6.84 13.09 8.00
CA PHE A 89 -6.46 14.24 8.81
C PHE A 89 -6.24 15.50 7.97
N VAL A 90 -5.46 15.40 6.87
CA VAL A 90 -5.21 16.55 5.98
C VAL A 90 -6.51 17.02 5.35
N ASN A 91 -7.37 16.10 4.93
CA ASN A 91 -8.68 16.45 4.38
C ASN A 91 -9.60 17.11 5.41
N GLN A 92 -9.62 16.63 6.65
CA GLN A 92 -10.42 17.25 7.71
C GLN A 92 -9.98 18.69 8.02
N VAL A 93 -8.69 19.01 7.82
CA VAL A 93 -8.15 20.37 8.06
C VAL A 93 -8.37 21.29 6.85
N LEU A 94 -8.25 20.77 5.63
CA LEU A 94 -8.23 21.57 4.40
C LEU A 94 -9.49 21.45 3.52
N HIS A 95 -10.39 20.53 3.84
CA HIS A 95 -11.66 20.26 3.17
C HIS A 95 -11.57 20.16 1.64
N PHE A 96 -10.51 19.54 1.12
CA PHE A 96 -10.26 19.49 -0.31
C PHE A 96 -11.06 18.39 -1.05
N GLU A 97 -11.62 17.40 -0.35
CA GLU A 97 -12.44 16.33 -0.95
C GLU A 97 -13.66 16.82 -1.75
N ASP A 98 -14.20 17.98 -1.38
CA ASP A 98 -15.33 18.61 -2.07
C ASP A 98 -15.03 18.96 -3.54
N SER A 99 -13.77 19.12 -3.92
CA SER A 99 -13.36 19.44 -5.29
C SER A 99 -13.11 18.21 -6.17
N TYR A 100 -12.59 17.11 -5.60
CA TYR A 100 -12.04 16.00 -6.41
C TYR A 100 -12.97 14.80 -6.56
N PHE A 101 -13.80 14.52 -5.54
CA PHE A 101 -14.60 13.31 -5.50
C PHE A 101 -16.10 13.54 -5.65
N LYS A 102 -16.57 14.80 -5.66
CA LYS A 102 -17.95 15.14 -5.97
C LYS A 102 -18.28 14.81 -7.41
N VAL A 103 -18.75 13.58 -7.63
CA VAL A 103 -19.45 13.19 -8.85
C VAL A 103 -20.76 13.97 -8.90
N LYS A 104 -20.76 15.13 -9.57
CA LYS A 104 -21.99 15.87 -9.90
C LYS A 104 -22.79 15.10 -10.95
N GLY A 105 -23.44 14.02 -10.52
CA GLY A 105 -24.38 13.25 -11.33
C GLY A 105 -25.83 13.59 -10.96
N PRO A 106 -26.79 13.45 -11.90
CA PRO A 106 -28.20 13.76 -11.66
C PRO A 106 -28.88 12.86 -10.60
N ASN A 107 -28.22 11.78 -10.17
CA ASN A 107 -28.71 10.83 -9.17
C ASN A 107 -27.66 10.65 -8.05
N GLU A 108 -27.45 11.68 -7.22
CA GLU A 108 -26.76 11.48 -5.94
C GLU A 108 -27.61 10.55 -5.05
N ASN A 109 -27.28 9.26 -5.05
CA ASN A 109 -27.86 8.30 -4.13
C ASN A 109 -27.06 8.26 -2.82
N THR A 110 -27.71 7.82 -1.74
CA THR A 110 -27.11 7.73 -0.39
C THR A 110 -25.82 6.92 -0.35
N LEU A 111 -25.67 5.94 -1.27
CA LEU A 111 -24.47 5.12 -1.40
C LEU A 111 -23.26 5.94 -1.88
N THR A 112 -23.45 6.80 -2.89
CA THR A 112 -22.37 7.62 -3.45
C THR A 112 -21.88 8.65 -2.43
N GLN A 113 -22.80 9.27 -1.69
CA GLN A 113 -22.46 10.20 -0.61
C GLN A 113 -21.72 9.50 0.54
N TRP A 114 -22.14 8.29 0.92
CA TRP A 114 -21.43 7.51 1.95
C TRP A 114 -20.00 7.14 1.53
N VAL A 115 -19.81 6.73 0.27
CA VAL A 115 -18.49 6.39 -0.27
C VAL A 115 -17.57 7.61 -0.28
N GLN A 116 -18.07 8.78 -0.68
CA GLN A 116 -17.30 10.03 -0.68
C GLN A 116 -16.87 10.43 0.73
N ASN A 117 -17.80 10.42 1.69
CA ASN A 117 -17.50 10.76 3.09
C ASN A 117 -16.54 9.79 3.78
N ASN A 118 -16.38 8.58 3.23
CA ASN A 118 -15.57 7.50 3.80
C ASN A 118 -14.56 6.95 2.78
N TYR A 119 -14.02 7.82 1.92
CA TYR A 119 -13.20 7.41 0.77
C TYR A 119 -11.99 6.54 1.14
N GLY A 120 -11.33 6.84 2.26
CA GLY A 120 -10.23 6.02 2.79
C GLY A 120 -10.62 4.56 3.02
N TYR A 121 -11.75 4.33 3.70
CA TYR A 121 -12.27 2.98 3.97
C TYR A 121 -12.82 2.31 2.71
N ALA A 122 -13.52 3.08 1.87
CA ALA A 122 -14.09 2.58 0.62
C ALA A 122 -13.00 2.04 -0.32
N ASN A 123 -11.84 2.71 -0.40
CA ASN A 123 -10.69 2.24 -1.18
C ASN A 123 -10.13 0.91 -0.67
N ILE A 124 -10.08 0.72 0.65
CA ILE A 124 -9.61 -0.55 1.22
C ILE A 124 -10.53 -1.69 0.79
N PHE A 125 -11.85 -1.52 0.92
CA PHE A 125 -12.84 -2.50 0.46
C PHE A 125 -12.74 -2.76 -1.05
N LEU A 126 -12.60 -1.70 -1.84
CA LEU A 126 -12.40 -1.81 -3.29
C LEU A 126 -11.11 -2.58 -3.61
N GLY A 127 -10.04 -2.42 -2.82
CA GLY A 127 -8.78 -3.14 -2.99
C GLY A 127 -8.94 -4.65 -2.82
N PHE A 128 -9.70 -5.09 -1.82
CA PHE A 128 -10.03 -6.50 -1.66
C PHE A 128 -10.85 -7.04 -2.84
N PHE A 129 -11.81 -6.25 -3.31
CA PHE A 129 -12.63 -6.61 -4.47
C PHE A 129 -11.78 -6.73 -5.75
N ILE A 130 -10.92 -5.75 -6.03
CA ILE A 130 -9.98 -5.77 -7.15
C ILE A 130 -9.04 -6.98 -7.04
N ALA A 131 -8.47 -7.26 -5.85
CA ALA A 131 -7.60 -8.41 -5.64
C ALA A 131 -8.29 -9.75 -5.98
N PHE A 132 -9.58 -9.86 -5.63
CA PHE A 132 -10.40 -11.03 -5.93
C PHE A 132 -10.58 -11.21 -7.44
N TRP A 133 -10.99 -10.15 -8.15
CA TRP A 133 -11.17 -10.19 -9.60
C TRP A 133 -9.87 -10.40 -10.36
N ILE A 134 -8.77 -9.77 -9.92
CA ILE A 134 -7.44 -10.01 -10.50
C ILE A 134 -7.11 -11.50 -10.41
N LYS A 135 -7.34 -12.14 -9.26
CA LYS A 135 -7.04 -13.56 -9.14
C LYS A 135 -7.97 -14.45 -9.98
N LEU A 136 -9.23 -14.06 -10.13
CA LEU A 136 -10.21 -14.77 -10.94
C LEU A 136 -9.88 -14.68 -12.45
N LEU A 137 -9.62 -13.47 -12.96
CA LEU A 137 -9.37 -13.21 -14.38
C LEU A 137 -7.94 -13.59 -14.81
N PHE A 138 -6.95 -13.35 -13.96
CA PHE A 138 -5.53 -13.60 -14.24
C PHE A 138 -5.01 -14.84 -13.52
N ARG A 139 -5.82 -15.91 -13.49
CA ARG A 139 -5.48 -17.18 -12.83
C ARG A 139 -4.19 -17.84 -13.37
N LYS A 140 -3.75 -17.46 -14.58
CA LYS A 140 -2.51 -17.92 -15.22
C LYS A 140 -1.23 -17.24 -14.70
N TYR A 141 -1.33 -16.16 -13.95
CA TYR A 141 -0.17 -15.46 -13.39
C TYR A 141 0.31 -16.10 -12.08
N GLU A 142 1.62 -16.12 -11.85
CA GLU A 142 2.26 -16.84 -10.74
C GLU A 142 1.98 -16.26 -9.34
N PHE A 143 1.41 -15.05 -9.25
CA PHE A 143 1.17 -14.35 -7.99
C PHE A 143 -0.02 -14.91 -7.22
N ASN A 144 0.13 -15.03 -5.90
CA ASN A 144 -0.93 -15.44 -5.00
C ASN A 144 -1.91 -14.29 -4.71
N PHE A 145 -3.12 -14.60 -4.25
CA PHE A 145 -4.12 -13.60 -3.86
C PHE A 145 -3.55 -12.57 -2.86
N TYR A 146 -2.84 -13.04 -1.84
CA TYR A 146 -2.25 -12.18 -0.81
C TYR A 146 -1.10 -11.30 -1.33
N GLU A 147 -0.36 -11.75 -2.34
CA GLU A 147 0.68 -10.94 -2.97
C GLU A 147 0.04 -9.81 -3.76
N ASN A 148 -1.02 -10.10 -4.53
CA ASN A 148 -1.81 -9.07 -5.22
C ASN A 148 -2.41 -8.06 -4.25
N LEU A 149 -2.96 -8.54 -3.13
CA LEU A 149 -3.54 -7.68 -2.10
C LEU A 149 -2.50 -6.70 -1.52
N ILE A 150 -1.29 -7.19 -1.21
CA ILE A 150 -0.21 -6.35 -0.68
C ILE A 150 0.26 -5.32 -1.72
N MET A 151 0.38 -5.72 -2.98
CA MET A 151 0.72 -4.78 -4.05
C MET A 151 -0.32 -3.66 -4.15
N LEU A 152 -1.60 -4.01 -4.07
CA LEU A 152 -2.69 -3.03 -4.07
C LEU A 152 -2.63 -2.11 -2.85
N PHE A 153 -2.31 -2.61 -1.66
CA PHE A 153 -2.18 -1.76 -0.47
C PHE A 153 -1.08 -0.71 -0.59
N TYR A 154 0.08 -1.06 -1.16
CA TYR A 154 1.13 -0.08 -1.43
C TYR A 154 0.68 0.98 -2.45
N VAL A 155 0.08 0.55 -3.56
CA VAL A 155 -0.40 1.46 -4.61
C VAL A 155 -1.46 2.40 -4.06
N MET A 156 -2.44 1.89 -3.31
CA MET A 156 -3.50 2.68 -2.70
C MET A 156 -2.97 3.67 -1.68
N GLY A 157 -2.01 3.25 -0.83
CA GLY A 157 -1.39 4.15 0.14
C GLY A 157 -0.64 5.30 -0.54
N ILE A 158 0.13 5.02 -1.58
CA ILE A 158 0.82 6.07 -2.36
C ILE A 158 -0.18 6.99 -3.06
N ASN A 159 -1.25 6.44 -3.64
CA ASN A 159 -2.30 7.23 -4.26
C ASN A 159 -2.94 8.22 -3.27
N MET A 160 -3.24 7.78 -2.04
CA MET A 160 -3.77 8.66 -0.98
C MET A 160 -2.79 9.79 -0.62
N LEU A 161 -1.48 9.50 -0.57
CA LEU A 161 -0.48 10.54 -0.29
C LEU A 161 -0.36 11.56 -1.43
N ILE A 162 -0.42 11.10 -2.68
CA ILE A 162 -0.40 11.96 -3.86
C ILE A 162 -1.64 12.86 -3.87
N LEU A 163 -2.83 12.30 -3.61
CA LEU A 163 -4.07 13.07 -3.52
C LEU A 163 -4.02 14.09 -2.39
N ALA A 164 -3.51 13.73 -1.22
CA ALA A 164 -3.32 14.69 -0.12
C ALA A 164 -2.37 15.83 -0.51
N ALA A 165 -1.28 15.53 -1.23
CA ALA A 165 -0.32 16.53 -1.67
C ALA A 165 -0.88 17.48 -2.73
N PHE A 166 -1.64 16.97 -3.71
CA PHE A 166 -2.31 17.84 -4.68
C PHE A 166 -3.44 18.65 -4.04
N GLY A 167 -4.21 18.02 -3.16
CA GLY A 167 -5.24 18.68 -2.36
C GLY A 167 -4.71 19.88 -1.60
N THR A 168 -3.59 19.72 -0.89
CA THR A 168 -2.98 20.82 -0.13
C THR A 168 -2.47 21.94 -1.03
N ILE A 169 -1.86 21.61 -2.18
CA ILE A 169 -1.36 22.59 -3.15
C ILE A 169 -2.52 23.40 -3.73
N GLU A 170 -3.59 22.76 -4.18
CA GLU A 170 -4.75 23.46 -4.76
C GLU A 170 -5.41 24.39 -3.74
N THR A 171 -5.61 23.94 -2.49
CA THR A 171 -6.19 24.77 -1.42
C THR A 171 -5.31 25.97 -1.08
N LEU A 172 -3.98 25.81 -1.07
CA LEU A 172 -3.04 26.89 -0.71
C LEU A 172 -2.81 27.90 -1.83
N PHE A 173 -2.76 27.44 -3.08
CA PHE A 173 -2.42 28.30 -4.23
C PHE A 173 -3.64 28.75 -5.05
N HIS A 174 -4.85 28.29 -4.71
CA HIS A 174 -6.08 28.51 -5.49
C HIS A 174 -5.94 28.19 -6.99
N PHE A 175 -4.96 27.34 -7.34
CA PHE A 175 -4.67 26.97 -8.72
C PHE A 175 -5.35 25.62 -8.98
N SER A 176 -6.31 25.58 -9.91
CA SER A 176 -7.02 24.35 -10.30
C SER A 176 -6.11 23.45 -11.15
N VAL A 177 -5.08 22.89 -10.53
CA VAL A 177 -4.06 22.05 -11.19
C VAL A 177 -4.69 20.82 -11.83
N MET A 178 -5.81 20.30 -11.28
CA MET A 178 -6.42 19.05 -11.73
C MET A 178 -7.72 19.18 -12.54
N GLN A 179 -8.13 20.40 -12.94
CA GLN A 179 -9.20 20.58 -13.95
C GLN A 179 -8.70 20.49 -15.41
N ILE A 180 -7.39 20.33 -15.60
CA ILE A 180 -6.77 20.07 -16.91
C ILE A 180 -6.74 18.54 -17.10
N GLY A 181 -7.91 17.95 -17.37
CA GLY A 181 -8.08 16.51 -17.58
C GLY A 181 -9.48 16.15 -18.03
#